data_AF-A0A914NV13-F1
#
_entry.id   AF-A0A914NV13-F1
#
_cell.length_a   1.000
_cell.length_b   1.000
_cell.length_c   1.000
_cell.angle_alpha   90.00
_cell.angle_beta   90.00
_cell.angle_gamma   90.00
#
_symmetry.space_group_name_H-M   'P 1'
#
loop_
_entity.id
_entity.type
_entity.pdbx_description
1 polymer ?
#
loop_
_entity_poly.entity_id
_entity_poly.type
_entity_poly.pdbx_seq_one_letter_code
_entity_poly.pdbx_strand_id
1 'polypeptide(L)' 'MFTLPWVDQHAINSALYPFKELLNLGIQPEFLEDACLHEEKLFRSMIKNGQSIYKMLTIFVENFIMNYEDSIRMFAK' A
#
# COMPACT_ATOMS: atom_id res chain seq x y z
N MET A 1 -6.85 23.81 -3.46
CA MET A 1 -7.91 22.99 -4.08
C MET A 1 -7.21 21.84 -4.78
N PHE A 2 -7.12 20.67 -4.14
CA PHE A 2 -6.61 19.47 -4.80
C PHE A 2 -7.70 18.98 -5.75
N THR A 3 -7.60 19.34 -7.02
CA THR A 3 -8.43 18.71 -8.05
C THR A 3 -7.91 17.28 -8.20
N LEU A 4 -8.50 16.33 -7.46
CA LEU A 4 -8.35 14.92 -7.83
C LEU A 4 -8.74 14.82 -9.30
N PRO A 5 -7.88 14.24 -10.17
CA PRO A 5 -8.18 14.14 -11.58
C PRO A 5 -9.30 13.12 -11.76
N TRP A 6 -10.54 13.58 -11.63
CA TRP A 6 -11.75 12.86 -12.05
C TRP A 6 -11.68 12.45 -13.53
N VAL A 7 -10.73 13.03 -14.28
CA VAL A 7 -10.48 12.82 -15.70
C VAL A 7 -9.78 11.49 -16.00
N ASP A 8 -9.04 10.90 -15.04
CA ASP A 8 -8.29 9.65 -15.29
C ASP A 8 -8.61 8.57 -14.26
N GLN A 9 -9.78 7.97 -14.44
CA GLN A 9 -10.26 6.86 -13.63
C GLN A 9 -9.34 5.64 -13.72
N HIS A 10 -8.59 5.49 -14.81
CA HIS A 10 -7.58 4.45 -14.97
C HIS A 10 -6.37 4.72 -14.07
N ALA A 11 -5.85 5.95 -14.03
CA ALA A 11 -4.78 6.34 -13.12
C ALA A 11 -5.18 6.16 -11.65
N ILE A 12 -6.41 6.53 -11.28
CA ILE A 12 -6.93 6.31 -9.91
C ILE A 12 -7.01 4.83 -9.59
N ASN A 13 -7.58 4.01 -10.49
CA ASN A 13 -7.69 2.58 -10.27
C ASN A 13 -6.32 1.89 -10.16
N SER A 14 -5.35 2.32 -10.97
CA SER A 14 -3.98 1.81 -10.92
C SER A 14 -3.27 2.22 -9.62
N ALA A 15 -3.45 3.46 -9.18
CA ALA A 15 -2.90 3.97 -7.92
C ALA A 15 -3.49 3.25 -6.69
N LEU A 16 -4.80 2.93 -6.73
CA LEU A 16 -5.49 2.24 -5.64
C LEU A 16 -5.34 0.72 -5.65
N TYR A 17 -4.88 0.13 -6.77
CA TYR A 17 -4.67 -1.31 -6.91
C TYR A 17 -3.93 -1.96 -5.73
N PRO A 18 -2.73 -1.49 -5.31
CA PRO A 18 -1.99 -2.14 -4.22
C PRO A 18 -2.74 -2.09 -2.88
N PHE A 19 -3.51 -1.03 -2.63
CA PHE A 19 -4.34 -0.93 -1.42
C PHE A 19 -5.49 -1.94 -1.47
N LYS A 20 -6.14 -2.12 -2.63
CA LYS A 20 -7.19 -3.13 -2.80
C LYS A 20 -6.66 -4.55 -2.55
N GLU A 21 -5.47 -4.87 -3.05
CA GLU A 21 -4.85 -6.17 -2.79
C GLU A 21 -4.57 -6.38 -1.30
N LEU A 22 -4.02 -5.39 -0.61
CA LEU A 22 -3.77 -5.46 0.83
C LEU A 22 -5.07 -5.62 1.65
N LEU A 23 -6.15 -4.95 1.25
CA LEU A 23 -7.48 -5.13 1.86
C LEU A 23 -8.04 -6.53 1.61
N ASN A 24 -7.88 -7.08 0.40
CA ASN A 24 -8.31 -8.44 0.06
C ASN A 24 -7.55 -9.52 0.88
N LEU A 25 -6.33 -9.21 1.33
CA LEU A 25 -5.54 -10.06 2.21
C LEU A 25 -5.96 -9.97 3.68
N GLY A 26 -6.95 -9.14 4.01
CA GLY A 26 -7.51 -9.00 5.36
C GLY A 26 -6.84 -7.94 6.23
N ILE A 27 -5.96 -7.10 5.66
CA ILE A 27 -5.41 -5.96 6.39
C ILE A 27 -6.53 -4.96 6.67
N GLN A 28 -6.56 -4.46 7.90
CA GLN A 28 -7.57 -3.49 8.31
C GLN A 28 -7.36 -2.15 7.58
N PRO A 29 -8.43 -1.54 7.02
CA PRO A 29 -8.36 -0.23 6.41
C PRO A 29 -7.74 0.83 7.33
N GLU A 30 -8.09 0.79 8.62
CA GLU A 30 -7.62 1.72 9.65
C GLU A 30 -6.10 1.62 9.83
N PHE A 31 -5.53 0.42 9.71
CA PHE A 31 -4.09 0.22 9.76
C PHE A 31 -3.39 0.84 8.53
N LEU A 32 -3.96 0.67 7.33
CA LEU A 32 -3.40 1.24 6.11
C LEU A 32 -3.46 2.77 6.10
N GLU A 33 -4.57 3.33 6.58
CA GLU A 33 -4.73 4.78 6.76
C GLU A 33 -3.70 5.32 7.74
N ASP A 34 -3.59 4.70 8.92
CA ASP A 34 -2.63 5.07 9.95
C ASP A 34 -1.19 5.01 9.44
N ALA A 35 -0.80 3.93 8.78
CA ALA A 35 0.53 3.76 8.21
C ALA A 35 0.85 4.81 7.13
N CYS A 36 -0.14 5.16 6.29
CA CYS A 36 0.04 6.19 5.25
C CYS A 36 0.08 7.61 5.82
N LEU A 37 -0.62 7.89 6.92
CA LEU A 37 -0.60 9.17 7.60
C LEU A 37 0.71 9.39 8.36
N HIS A 38 1.22 8.35 9.01
CA HIS A 38 2.48 8.41 9.75
C HIS A 38 3.69 8.46 8.81
N GLU A 39 3.64 7.73 7.68
CA GLU A 39 4.76 7.65 6.74
C GLU A 39 4.32 8.04 5.32
N GLU A 40 4.34 9.35 5.02
CA GLU A 40 3.94 9.88 3.71
C GLU A 40 4.73 9.25 2.53
N LYS A 41 5.97 8.81 2.80
CA LYS A 41 6.81 8.10 1.82
C LYS A 41 6.24 6.74 1.46
N LEU A 42 5.61 6.03 2.41
CA LEU A 42 4.94 4.76 2.17
C LEU A 42 3.81 4.96 1.17
N PHE A 43 2.93 5.92 1.42
CA PHE A 43 1.82 6.24 0.53
C PHE A 43 2.30 6.57 -0.88
N ARG A 44 3.28 7.48 -1.02
CA ARG A 44 3.83 7.87 -2.32
C ARG A 44 4.48 6.69 -3.05
N SER A 45 5.17 5.82 -2.32
CA SER A 45 5.83 4.64 -2.88
C SER A 45 4.81 3.61 -3.36
N MET A 46 3.74 3.38 -2.58
CA MET A 46 2.62 2.51 -2.95
C MET A 46 1.91 3.00 -4.22
N ILE A 47 1.66 4.30 -4.33
CA ILE A 47 1.02 4.89 -5.53
C ILE A 47 1.93 4.76 -6.77
N LYS A 48 3.24 4.93 -6.63
CA LYS A 48 4.19 4.89 -7.77
C LYS A 48 4.60 3.47 -8.19
N ASN A 49 4.84 2.60 -7.22
CA ASN A 49 5.50 1.30 -7.39
C ASN A 49 4.69 0.15 -6.74
N GLY A 50 3.37 0.31 -6.64
CA GLY A 50 2.49 -0.58 -5.87
C GLY A 50 2.67 -2.07 -6.14
N GLN A 51 2.78 -2.48 -7.42
CA GLN A 51 3.01 -3.88 -7.77
C GLN A 51 4.34 -4.42 -7.24
N SER A 52 5.41 -3.63 -7.32
CA SER A 52 6.74 -4.03 -6.84
C SER A 52 6.78 -4.11 -5.32
N ILE A 53 6.15 -3.16 -4.64
CA ILE A 53 6.06 -3.16 -3.18
C ILE A 53 5.19 -4.32 -2.70
N TYR A 54 4.06 -4.57 -3.35
CA TYR A 54 3.22 -5.72 -3.06
C TYR A 54 4.02 -7.03 -3.13
N LYS A 55 4.77 -7.26 -4.23
CA LYS A 55 5.65 -8.43 -4.37
C LYS A 55 6.71 -8.50 -3.27
N MET A 56 7.30 -7.38 -2.89
CA MET A 56 8.28 -7.32 -1.80
C MET A 56 7.63 -7.70 -0.46
N LEU A 57 6.44 -7.19 -0.15
CA LEU A 57 5.70 -7.54 1.06
C LEU A 57 5.35 -9.03 1.08
N THR A 58 4.91 -9.61 -0.04
CA THR A 58 4.67 -11.06 -0.16
C THR A 58 5.94 -11.86 0.13
N ILE A 59 7.09 -11.47 -0.42
CA ILE A 59 8.37 -12.12 -0.13
C ILE A 59 8.67 -12.07 1.37
N PHE A 60 8.43 -10.94 2.03
CA PHE A 60 8.64 -10.82 3.47
C PHE A 60 7.73 -11.76 4.27
N VAL A 61 6.45 -11.80 3.95
CA VAL A 61 5.47 -12.69 4.60
C VAL A 61 5.86 -14.16 4.42
N GLU A 62 6.21 -14.57 3.20
CA GLU A 62 6.53 -15.96 2.87
C GLU A 62 7.84 -16.45 3.47
N ASN A 63 8.85 -15.58 3.58
CA ASN A 63 10.21 -15.99 3.96
C ASN A 63 10.56 -15.71 5.42
N PHE A 64 9.84 -14.81 6.10
CA PHE A 64 10.22 -14.34 7.45
C PHE A 64 9.17 -14.58 8.53
N ILE A 65 8.13 -15.39 8.27
CA ILE A 65 7.05 -15.72 9.22
C ILE A 65 6.45 -14.44 9.84
N MET A 66 6.23 -13.43 9.00
CA MET A 66 5.61 -12.17 9.40
C MET A 66 4.27 -12.00 8.71
N ASN A 67 3.35 -11.25 9.32
CA ASN A 67 2.12 -10.85 8.66
C ASN A 67 2.36 -9.61 7.78
N TYR A 68 1.41 -9.29 6.91
CA TYR A 68 1.55 -8.13 6.02
C TYR A 68 1.66 -6.79 6.77
N GLU A 69 1.05 -6.64 7.94
CA GLU A 69 1.17 -5.40 8.73
C GLU A 69 2.60 -5.20 9.24
N ASP A 70 3.23 -6.27 9.74
CA ASP A 70 4.60 -6.24 10.22
C ASP A 70 5.59 -5.99 9.07
N SER A 71 5.34 -6.58 7.89
CA SER A 71 6.07 -6.27 6.66
C SER A 71 5.96 -4.79 6.28
N ILE A 72 4.76 -4.20 6.40
CA ILE A 72 4.53 -2.78 6.11
C ILE A 72 5.25 -1.89 7.14
N ARG A 73 5.17 -2.21 8.44
CA ARG A 73 5.89 -1.49 9.50
C ARG A 73 7.41 -1.55 9.29
N MET A 74 7.92 -2.67 8.79
CA MET A 74 9.34 -2.83 8.47
C MET A 74 9.74 -2.01 7.24
N PHE A 75 8.90 -1.95 6.21
CA PHE A 75 9.16 -1.17 4.99
C PHE A 75 9.03 0.34 5.22
N ALA A 76 8.18 0.76 6.16
CA ALA A 76 7.91 2.16 6.45
C ALA A 76 8.98 2.85 7.34
N LYS A 77 9.92 2.08 7.90
CA LYS A 77 11.09 2.59 8.64
C LYS A 77 12.25 2.98 7.72
#